data_AF-A0A438I1S1-F1
#
_entry.id   AF-A0A438I1S1-F1
#
_cell.length_a   1.000
_cell.length_b   1.000
_cell.length_c   1.000
_cell.angle_alpha   90.00
_cell.angle_beta   90.00
_cell.angle_gamma   90.00
#
_symmetry.space_group_name_H-M   'P 1'
#
loop_
_entity.id
_entity.type
_entity.pdbx_description
1 polymer ?
#
loop_
_entity_poly.entity_id
_entity_poly.type
_entity_poly.pdbx_seq_one_letter_code
_entity_poly.pdbx_strand_id
1 'polypeptide(L)'
;MACWSAENATKAYLSTLKMGHRAKEPDVAEFISALAAGNNAQLMVVACASVTSSTALALAAAAHQTGGRVVCILRGLEELHSSKMLLGLDACHIEFVVGEAQTLLLNDYMEADFVLIDCNLENHEGILRAVQAGGKPNGAVVIGYNAFGKGHGG
;
A
#
# COMPACT_ATOMS: atom_id res chain seq x y z
N MET A 1 8.45 -17.12 5.81
CA MET A 1 7.15 -16.63 5.30
C MET A 1 6.05 -17.18 6.20
N ALA A 2 5.04 -16.37 6.55
CA ALA A 2 3.83 -16.91 7.14
C ALA A 2 3.15 -17.85 6.14
N CYS A 3 2.46 -18.89 6.62
CA CYS A 3 1.61 -19.69 5.74
C CYS A 3 0.48 -18.81 5.22
N TRP A 4 0.17 -18.89 3.93
CA TRP A 4 -0.92 -18.13 3.33
C TRP A 4 -2.25 -18.41 4.05
N SER A 5 -2.96 -17.36 4.46
CA SER A 5 -4.29 -17.44 5.09
C SER A 5 -5.38 -17.06 4.10
N ALA A 6 -6.07 -18.08 3.56
CA ALA A 6 -7.23 -17.87 2.70
C ALA A 6 -8.36 -17.12 3.42
N GLU A 7 -8.48 -17.31 4.73
CA GLU A 7 -9.47 -16.62 5.57
C GLU A 7 -9.17 -15.12 5.67
N ASN A 8 -7.94 -14.73 6.00
CA ASN A 8 -7.54 -13.33 6.07
C ASN A 8 -7.68 -12.65 4.71
N ALA A 9 -7.23 -13.32 3.65
CA ALA A 9 -7.37 -12.83 2.28
C ALA A 9 -8.83 -12.55 1.93
N THR A 10 -9.73 -13.50 2.18
CA THR A 10 -11.16 -13.37 1.88
C THR A 10 -11.82 -12.25 2.69
N LYS A 11 -11.51 -12.16 3.99
CA LYS A 11 -12.07 -11.11 4.86
C LYS A 11 -11.61 -9.72 4.45
N ALA A 12 -10.32 -9.56 4.14
CA ALA A 12 -9.77 -8.27 3.69
C ALA A 12 -10.39 -7.86 2.35
N TYR A 13 -10.47 -8.78 1.39
CA TYR A 13 -11.13 -8.57 0.10
C TYR A 13 -12.57 -8.06 0.25
N LEU A 14 -13.39 -8.76 1.04
CA LEU A 14 -14.79 -8.39 1.28
C LEU A 14 -14.93 -7.07 2.05
N SER A 15 -13.98 -6.77 2.94
CA SER A 15 -13.95 -5.50 3.66
C SER A 15 -13.65 -4.34 2.71
N THR A 16 -12.62 -4.48 1.87
CA THR A 16 -12.26 -3.47 0.87
C THR A 16 -13.40 -3.21 -0.11
N LEU A 17 -14.07 -4.27 -0.58
CA LEU A 17 -15.27 -4.15 -1.43
C LEU A 17 -16.38 -3.28 -0.80
N LYS A 18 -16.56 -3.37 0.52
CA LYS A 18 -17.57 -2.58 1.25
C LYS A 18 -17.13 -1.13 1.48
N MET A 19 -15.83 -0.89 1.56
CA MET A 19 -15.25 0.46 1.75
C MET A 19 -15.20 1.24 0.43
N GLY A 20 -15.16 0.56 -0.72
CA GLY A 20 -15.15 1.20 -2.04
C GLY A 20 -16.47 1.90 -2.40
N HIS A 21 -16.38 3.09 -3.01
CA HIS A 21 -17.53 3.83 -3.55
C HIS A 21 -17.90 3.44 -5.00
N ARG A 22 -17.15 2.52 -5.63
CA ARG A 22 -17.40 2.09 -7.01
C ARG A 22 -18.22 0.81 -7.03
N ALA A 23 -19.49 0.95 -7.38
CA ALA A 23 -20.35 -0.17 -7.74
C ALA A 23 -19.98 -0.67 -9.15
N LYS A 24 -19.39 -1.87 -9.24
CA LYS A 24 -19.91 -3.00 -10.04
C LYS A 24 -18.98 -4.22 -10.08
N GLU A 25 -17.65 -4.06 -9.97
CA GLU A 25 -16.71 -5.19 -9.98
C GLU A 25 -15.47 -4.93 -9.10
N PRO A 26 -14.89 -5.97 -8.48
CA PRO A 26 -13.61 -5.91 -7.76
C PRO A 26 -12.47 -5.50 -8.71
N ASP A 27 -11.55 -4.66 -8.25
CA ASP A 27 -10.43 -4.14 -9.03
C ASP A 27 -9.10 -4.33 -8.25
N VAL A 28 -8.10 -3.51 -8.55
CA VAL A 28 -6.76 -3.55 -7.96
C VAL A 28 -6.76 -3.47 -6.41
N ALA A 29 -7.67 -2.70 -5.81
CA ALA A 29 -7.70 -2.47 -4.36
C ALA A 29 -8.03 -3.75 -3.58
N GLU A 30 -9.06 -4.48 -3.99
CA GLU A 30 -9.49 -5.73 -3.39
C GLU A 30 -8.43 -6.83 -3.54
N PHE A 31 -7.76 -6.87 -4.69
CA PHE A 31 -6.64 -7.79 -4.92
C PHE A 31 -5.47 -7.50 -3.95
N ILE A 32 -5.09 -6.22 -3.81
CA ILE A 32 -4.01 -5.80 -2.92
C ILE A 32 -4.34 -6.14 -1.46
N SER A 33 -5.58 -5.88 -0.99
CA SER A 33 -5.95 -6.18 0.39
C SER A 33 -5.94 -7.67 0.68
N ALA A 34 -6.46 -8.50 -0.25
CA ALA A 34 -6.42 -9.95 -0.14
C ALA A 34 -4.98 -10.47 -0.07
N LEU A 35 -4.11 -9.95 -0.93
CA LEU A 35 -2.71 -10.36 -1.01
C LEU A 35 -1.91 -9.97 0.25
N ALA A 36 -2.13 -8.75 0.77
CA ALA A 36 -1.51 -8.30 2.02
C ALA A 36 -1.98 -9.13 3.23
N ALA A 37 -3.30 -9.28 3.38
CA ALA A 37 -3.87 -9.99 4.51
C ALA A 37 -3.58 -11.50 4.48
N GLY A 38 -3.62 -12.10 3.28
CA GLY A 38 -3.30 -13.51 3.09
C GLY A 38 -1.85 -13.84 3.40
N ASN A 39 -0.91 -12.91 3.18
CA ASN A 39 0.49 -13.04 3.62
C ASN A 39 0.72 -12.68 5.09
N ASN A 40 -0.34 -12.37 5.83
CA ASN A 40 -0.29 -11.92 7.22
C ASN A 40 0.64 -10.71 7.44
N ALA A 41 0.63 -9.76 6.51
CA ALA A 41 1.47 -8.57 6.57
C ALA A 41 1.27 -7.78 7.87
N GLN A 42 2.35 -7.40 8.54
CA GLN A 42 2.38 -6.68 9.81
C GLN A 42 2.79 -5.22 9.62
N LEU A 43 3.70 -4.93 8.69
CA LEU A 43 4.15 -3.58 8.36
C LEU A 43 4.00 -3.35 6.85
N MET A 44 2.87 -2.75 6.49
CA MET A 44 2.52 -2.40 5.13
C MET A 44 2.92 -0.96 4.85
N VAL A 45 3.71 -0.72 3.80
CA VAL A 45 4.12 0.62 3.38
C VAL A 45 3.64 0.87 1.95
N VAL A 46 3.02 2.01 1.70
CA VAL A 46 2.67 2.48 0.35
C VAL A 46 3.41 3.76 0.01
N ALA A 47 4.09 3.77 -1.13
CA ALA A 47 4.69 4.96 -1.73
C ALA A 47 3.75 5.51 -2.81
N CYS A 48 3.18 6.70 -2.56
CA CYS A 48 2.14 7.28 -3.42
C CYS A 48 2.70 8.35 -4.36
N ALA A 49 2.28 8.31 -5.63
CA ALA A 49 2.60 9.35 -6.60
C ALA A 49 1.78 10.64 -6.38
N SER A 50 0.58 10.51 -5.82
CA SER A 50 -0.38 11.59 -5.61
C SER A 50 -1.25 11.32 -4.37
N VAL A 51 -2.39 12.02 -4.27
CA VAL A 51 -3.43 11.75 -3.25
C VAL A 51 -3.74 10.25 -3.18
N THR A 52 -3.63 9.69 -1.98
CA THR A 52 -3.94 8.28 -1.74
C THR A 52 -5.45 8.10 -1.58
N SER A 53 -6.00 7.01 -2.11
CA SER A 53 -7.42 6.71 -1.94
C SER A 53 -7.67 5.22 -1.70
N SER A 54 -7.94 4.45 -2.75
CA SER A 54 -8.38 3.06 -2.66
C SER A 54 -7.30 2.10 -2.17
N THR A 55 -6.04 2.32 -2.55
CA THR A 55 -4.92 1.42 -2.19
C THR A 55 -4.54 1.53 -0.72
N ALA A 56 -4.56 2.72 -0.12
CA ALA A 56 -4.32 2.87 1.31
C ALA A 56 -5.48 2.30 2.15
N LEU A 57 -6.74 2.46 1.70
CA LEU A 57 -7.89 1.81 2.34
C LEU A 57 -7.81 0.27 2.24
N ALA A 58 -7.37 -0.25 1.10
CA ALA A 58 -7.13 -1.69 0.93
C ALA A 58 -6.12 -2.23 1.97
N LEU A 59 -5.02 -1.50 2.18
CA LEU A 59 -4.04 -1.86 3.20
C LEU A 59 -4.61 -1.69 4.62
N ALA A 60 -5.44 -0.67 4.88
CA ALA A 60 -6.08 -0.50 6.18
C ALA A 60 -7.03 -1.67 6.49
N ALA A 61 -7.80 -2.12 5.49
CA ALA A 61 -8.62 -3.32 5.61
C ALA A 61 -7.79 -4.58 5.88
N ALA A 62 -6.63 -4.73 5.21
CA ALA A 62 -5.71 -5.84 5.47
C ALA A 62 -5.11 -5.78 6.88
N ALA A 63 -4.66 -4.62 7.32
CA ALA A 63 -4.11 -4.37 8.66
C ALA A 63 -5.12 -4.73 9.76
N HIS A 64 -6.39 -4.39 9.57
CA HIS A 64 -7.44 -4.79 10.50
C HIS A 64 -7.56 -6.32 10.61
N GLN A 65 -7.35 -7.09 9.53
CA GLN A 65 -7.41 -8.55 9.58
C GLN A 65 -6.15 -9.20 10.18
N THR A 66 -4.98 -8.59 9.97
CA THR A 66 -3.69 -9.17 10.39
C THR A 66 -3.20 -8.66 11.74
N GLY A 67 -3.84 -7.62 12.29
CA GLY A 67 -3.33 -6.87 13.44
C GLY A 67 -2.12 -5.98 13.11
N GLY A 68 -1.82 -5.78 11.82
CA GLY A 68 -0.71 -4.96 11.34
C GLY A 68 -0.99 -3.46 11.36
N ARG A 69 -0.08 -2.69 10.76
CA ARG A 69 -0.25 -1.24 10.54
C ARG A 69 0.13 -0.83 9.12
N VAL A 70 -0.37 0.33 8.72
CA VAL A 70 -0.15 0.91 7.38
C VAL A 70 0.56 2.25 7.49
N VAL A 71 1.61 2.39 6.70
CA VAL A 71 2.32 3.66 6.50
C VAL A 71 2.10 4.12 5.05
N CYS A 72 1.61 5.34 4.89
CA CYS A 72 1.41 5.98 3.59
C CYS A 72 2.42 7.12 3.43
N ILE A 73 3.39 6.93 2.53
CA ILE A 73 4.40 7.92 2.19
C ILE A 73 3.88 8.79 1.05
N LEU A 74 3.85 10.10 1.29
CA LEU A 74 3.39 11.13 0.35
C LEU A 74 4.52 12.13 0.05
N ARG A 75 4.45 12.75 -1.12
CA ARG A 75 5.50 13.69 -1.59
C ARG A 75 5.45 15.06 -0.91
N GLY A 76 4.29 15.47 -0.42
CA GLY A 76 4.07 16.81 0.11
C GLY A 76 2.90 16.93 1.08
N LEU A 77 2.80 18.12 1.69
CA LEU A 77 1.73 18.46 2.64
C LEU A 77 0.38 18.66 1.96
N GLU A 78 0.37 19.03 0.68
CA GLU A 78 -0.87 19.18 -0.09
C GLU A 78 -1.52 17.80 -0.29
N GLU A 79 -0.76 16.81 -0.76
CA GLU A 79 -1.24 15.44 -0.92
C GLU A 79 -1.66 14.84 0.42
N LEU A 80 -0.96 15.17 1.51
CA LEU A 80 -1.34 14.76 2.86
C LEU A 80 -2.74 15.28 3.24
N HIS A 81 -2.97 16.59 3.07
CA HIS A 81 -4.25 17.20 3.41
C HIS A 81 -5.37 16.63 2.54
N SER A 82 -5.16 16.57 1.22
CA SER A 82 -6.13 16.00 0.29
C SER A 82 -6.44 14.54 0.57
N SER A 83 -5.44 13.74 0.94
CA SER A 83 -5.63 12.33 1.29
C SER A 83 -6.46 12.16 2.56
N LYS A 84 -6.16 12.94 3.61
CA LYS A 84 -6.94 12.91 4.86
C LYS A 84 -8.38 13.37 4.63
N MET A 85 -8.59 14.41 3.83
CA MET A 85 -9.93 14.88 3.47
C MET A 85 -10.72 13.84 2.68
N LEU A 86 -10.07 13.16 1.73
CA LEU A 86 -10.71 12.15 0.89
C LEU A 86 -11.08 10.89 1.68
N LEU A 87 -10.21 10.48 2.62
CA LEU A 87 -10.40 9.28 3.43
C LEU A 87 -11.30 9.52 4.66
N GLY A 88 -11.48 10.78 5.08
CA GLY A 88 -12.32 11.12 6.21
C GLY A 88 -11.92 10.39 7.49
N LEU A 89 -12.87 9.67 8.10
CA LEU A 89 -12.63 8.93 9.33
C LEU A 89 -11.65 7.77 9.15
N ASP A 90 -11.58 7.16 7.97
CA ASP A 90 -10.70 6.02 7.70
C ASP A 90 -9.21 6.41 7.72
N ALA A 91 -8.91 7.71 7.60
CA ALA A 91 -7.55 8.23 7.73
C ALA A 91 -6.92 7.93 9.10
N CYS A 92 -7.72 7.67 10.15
CA CYS A 92 -7.19 7.34 11.47
C CYS A 92 -6.52 5.95 11.54
N HIS A 93 -6.74 5.08 10.55
CA HIS A 93 -6.13 3.76 10.44
C HIS A 93 -4.82 3.75 9.65
N ILE A 94 -4.37 4.92 9.17
CA ILE A 94 -3.21 5.06 8.29
C ILE A 94 -2.23 6.06 8.90
N GLU A 95 -0.98 5.65 9.07
CA GLU A 95 0.11 6.54 9.45
C GLU A 95 0.61 7.27 8.20
N PHE A 96 0.40 8.58 8.12
CA PHE A 96 0.87 9.37 6.99
C PHE A 96 2.22 9.99 7.27
N VAL A 97 3.14 9.84 6.31
CA VAL A 97 4.48 10.45 6.35
C VAL A 97 4.73 11.22 5.07
N VAL A 98 5.32 12.40 5.21
CA VAL A 98 5.73 13.22 4.07
C VAL A 98 7.23 13.12 3.91
N GLY A 99 7.70 12.73 2.73
CA GLY A 99 9.12 12.61 2.45
C GLY A 99 9.43 11.83 1.18
N GLU A 100 10.72 11.59 0.97
CA GLU A 100 11.20 10.83 -0.18
C GLU A 100 11.13 9.33 0.12
N ALA A 101 10.37 8.59 -0.68
CA ALA A 101 10.01 7.21 -0.39
C ALA A 101 11.20 6.25 -0.40
N GLN A 102 12.17 6.43 -1.29
CA GLN A 102 13.37 5.58 -1.35
C GLN A 102 14.17 5.69 -0.04
N THR A 103 14.36 6.92 0.45
CA THR A 103 15.11 7.22 1.68
C THR A 103 14.40 6.68 2.91
N LEU A 104 13.09 6.89 3.02
CA LEU A 104 12.29 6.40 4.15
C LEU A 104 12.25 4.86 4.18
N LEU A 105 12.15 4.20 3.03
CA LEU A 105 12.19 2.73 2.95
C LEU A 105 13.58 2.15 3.28
N LEU A 106 14.65 2.88 2.99
CA LEU A 106 16.01 2.47 3.34
C LEU A 106 16.30 2.61 4.84
N ASN A 107 15.80 3.68 5.48
CA ASN A 107 16.25 4.07 6.82
C ASN A 107 15.22 3.78 7.91
N ASP A 108 13.95 4.12 7.67
CA ASP A 108 12.91 4.14 8.69
C ASP A 108 11.97 2.93 8.59
N TYR A 109 11.83 2.37 7.40
CA TYR A 109 10.90 1.27 7.11
C TYR A 109 11.56 0.05 6.44
N MET A 110 12.84 -0.20 6.74
CA MET A 110 13.59 -1.36 6.22
C MET A 110 13.00 -2.73 6.61
N GLU A 111 12.17 -2.77 7.66
CA GLU A 111 11.49 -3.96 8.16
C GLU A 111 10.11 -4.18 7.52
N ALA A 112 9.69 -3.32 6.58
CA ALA A 112 8.42 -3.47 5.90
C ALA A 112 8.30 -4.85 5.26
N ASP A 113 7.19 -5.53 5.51
CA ASP A 113 6.95 -6.88 5.01
C ASP A 113 6.08 -6.92 3.76
N PHE A 114 5.42 -5.81 3.48
CA PHE A 114 4.60 -5.64 2.31
C PHE A 114 4.73 -4.19 1.83
N VAL A 115 5.22 -4.00 0.61
CA VAL A 115 5.46 -2.67 0.03
C VAL A 115 4.67 -2.51 -1.26
N LEU A 116 3.87 -1.45 -1.31
CA LEU A 116 3.14 -1.05 -2.50
C LEU A 116 3.80 0.20 -3.09
N ILE A 117 4.12 0.16 -4.38
CA ILE A 117 4.78 1.24 -5.11
C ILE A 117 3.84 1.71 -6.21
N ASP A 118 3.45 2.99 -6.18
CA ASP A 118 2.78 3.61 -7.32
C ASP A 118 3.82 3.85 -8.42
N CYS A 119 3.75 3.08 -9.51
CA CYS A 119 4.71 3.20 -10.61
C CYS A 119 4.53 4.49 -11.43
N ASN A 120 3.53 5.33 -11.13
CA ASN A 120 3.52 6.71 -11.62
C ASN A 120 4.60 7.59 -10.95
N LEU A 121 5.24 7.12 -9.87
CA LEU A 121 6.44 7.74 -9.33
C LEU A 121 7.59 7.58 -10.31
N GLU A 122 8.24 8.67 -10.71
CA GLU A 122 9.40 8.63 -11.61
C GLU A 122 10.53 7.74 -11.07
N ASN A 123 10.72 7.71 -9.75
CA ASN A 123 11.78 6.94 -9.08
C ASN A 123 11.30 5.56 -8.56
N HIS A 124 10.28 4.94 -9.16
CA HIS A 124 9.76 3.64 -8.68
C HIS A 124 10.81 2.52 -8.69
N GLU A 125 11.75 2.52 -9.63
CA GLU A 125 12.87 1.57 -9.64
C GLU A 125 13.83 1.79 -8.46
N GLY A 126 14.14 3.04 -8.12
CA GLY A 126 14.97 3.37 -6.96
C GLY A 126 14.32 2.94 -5.65
N ILE A 127 13.00 3.12 -5.55
CA ILE A 127 12.19 2.64 -4.43
C ILE A 127 12.22 1.11 -4.34
N LEU A 128 12.10 0.39 -5.45
CA LEU A 128 12.23 -1.07 -5.46
C LEU A 128 13.62 -1.51 -4.97
N ARG A 129 14.68 -0.86 -5.43
CA ARG A 129 16.06 -1.14 -4.98
C ARG A 129 16.24 -0.87 -3.49
N ALA A 130 15.58 0.16 -2.95
CA ALA A 130 15.56 0.43 -1.52
C ALA A 130 14.98 -0.73 -0.71
N VAL A 131 13.84 -1.28 -1.15
CA VAL A 131 13.23 -2.45 -0.49
C VAL A 131 14.14 -3.68 -0.60
N GLN A 132 14.78 -3.89 -1.75
CA GLN A 132 15.71 -5.01 -1.97
C GLN A 132 16.98 -4.90 -1.12
N ALA A 133 17.45 -3.69 -0.84
CA ALA A 133 18.57 -3.44 0.06
C ALA A 133 18.16 -3.56 1.54
N GLY A 134 16.86 -3.50 1.84
CA GLY A 134 16.30 -3.65 3.18
C GLY A 134 16.58 -5.02 3.80
N GLY A 135 16.84 -5.04 5.10
CA GLY A 135 17.36 -6.20 5.83
C GLY A 135 16.33 -7.22 6.32
N LYS A 136 15.09 -7.22 5.80
CA LYS A 136 14.04 -8.12 6.33
C LYS A 136 14.45 -9.60 6.15
N PRO A 137 14.68 -10.38 7.23
CA PRO A 137 15.26 -11.73 7.13
C PRO A 137 14.42 -12.72 6.33
N ASN A 138 13.10 -12.50 6.27
CA ASN A 138 12.13 -13.36 5.59
C ASN A 138 11.65 -12.81 4.24
N GLY A 139 12.31 -11.75 3.74
CA GLY A 139 11.90 -11.02 2.54
C GLY A 139 10.64 -10.19 2.73
N ALA A 140 10.31 -9.39 1.72
CA ALA A 140 9.10 -8.58 1.64
C ALA A 140 8.34 -8.90 0.35
N VAL A 141 7.00 -8.78 0.38
CA VAL A 141 6.19 -8.79 -0.83
C VAL A 141 6.18 -7.36 -1.39
N VAL A 142 6.56 -7.19 -2.66
CA VAL A 142 6.56 -5.88 -3.31
C VAL A 142 5.61 -5.90 -4.50
N ILE A 143 4.73 -4.90 -4.57
CA ILE A 143 3.75 -4.73 -5.65
C ILE A 143 3.96 -3.37 -6.28
N GLY A 144 4.24 -3.36 -7.59
CA GLY A 144 4.12 -2.16 -8.40
C GLY A 144 2.73 -2.09 -9.02
N TYR A 145 1.94 -1.06 -8.70
CA TYR A 145 0.68 -0.78 -9.38
C TYR A 145 0.84 0.40 -10.34
N ASN A 146 0.01 0.48 -11.38
CA ASN A 146 0.19 1.40 -12.51
C ASN A 146 1.50 1.20 -13.32
N ALA A 147 2.11 0.02 -13.24
CA ALA A 147 3.41 -0.29 -13.85
C ALA A 147 3.48 -0.08 -15.38
N PHE A 148 2.34 -0.17 -16.07
CA PHE A 148 2.28 -0.02 -17.53
C PHE A 148 1.94 1.40 -18.00
N GLY A 149 1.65 2.34 -17.10
CA GLY A 149 1.29 3.73 -17.42
C GLY A 149 0.15 3.89 -18.44
N LYS A 150 -0.27 5.13 -18.74
CA LYS A 150 -1.12 5.36 -19.93
C LYS A 150 -0.27 5.02 -21.14
N GLY A 151 -0.68 4.00 -21.91
CA GLY A 151 -0.05 3.71 -23.19
C GLY A 151 0.14 5.01 -23.95
N HIS A 152 1.37 5.28 -24.37
CA HIS A 152 1.61 6.32 -25.35
C HIS A 152 0.81 5.88 -26.58
N GLY A 153 -0.34 6.51 -26.81
CA GLY A 153 -1.07 6.36 -28.06
C GLY A 153 -0.12 6.75 -29.16
N GLY A 154 0.31 5.77 -29.95
CA GLY A 154 0.95 5.99 -31.24
C GLY A 154 -0.04 6.56 -32.24
#